data_AF-A0A7Y2G3T3-F1
#
_entry.id   AF-A0A7Y2G3T3-F1
#
_cell.length_a   1.000
_cell.length_b   1.000
_cell.length_c   1.000
_cell.angle_alpha   90.00
_cell.angle_beta   90.00
_cell.angle_gamma   90.00
#
_symmetry.space_group_name_H-M   'P 1'
#
loop_
_entity.id
_entity.type
_entity.pdbx_description
1 polymer ?
#
loop_
_entity_poly.entity_id
_entity_poly.type
_entity_poly.pdbx_seq_one_letter_code
_entity_poly.pdbx_strand_id
1 'polypeptide(L)'
;MSMKFTRRTALTSGLVAGAASCASTPKMIPYVAVSEAAVGIFAHGVASGDPQAKSVIIWTRINLPDVEPGSRALVVWETAADADFIDMRGKGEAVTGTFRDWTVKVELTDLAPGETFYYRFRIDDHYSPVGRTKTLPAGSIDRARFAVMSCSNYPFGYFNVYDLVARRDDLDAVIHLGDYIYEYSTEGYGGEAGKALDRNHEPVHEILSLADYRARHAQYKSDPGSQAMHAAHPIIPIWDDHETSNNSWKDGAENHDELSEGDWESRRRAALQAYYEWMPVREPTNSPEAFFRYYSYGDLLTLTAIETRLMARAKQFEYSEVLAGLSSPEDAELFKNNILWDETRDMLGAAQIDYLDRALRTSVNSGQPWRLIANQIIMAKVTTPDLNPHMEEDDIEALQAEWDQGRAFIEASALGLPTNFDAWDGYPAARERFYDMVSNAGKDGLIVVTGDTHTWWANDLVSRNGDHIGVELGTHSVTSPSPYATEFLGGKGGDYALLTNRDNKDVRYLSGEDHGFIDLTITRDAANAEFVAVDTVTSRNYNAFTKAAFEIERKKGSAKFTDADGLGFKEGFLF
;
A
#
# COMPACT_ATOMS: atom_id res chain seq x y z
N MET A 1 43.58 -61.07 -19.00
CA MET A 1 42.35 -60.25 -19.03
C MET A 1 42.74 -58.84 -18.63
N SER A 2 42.84 -57.94 -19.60
CA SER A 2 43.36 -56.57 -19.44
C SER A 2 42.40 -55.61 -20.14
N MET A 3 41.73 -54.76 -19.36
CA MET A 3 41.12 -53.49 -19.79
C MET A 3 41.31 -52.54 -18.59
N LYS A 4 42.29 -51.64 -18.61
CA LYS A 4 42.27 -50.27 -19.17
C LYS A 4 41.01 -49.48 -18.77
N PHE A 5 41.18 -48.53 -17.85
CA PHE A 5 40.39 -47.30 -17.80
C PHE A 5 41.33 -46.09 -17.93
N THR A 6 41.00 -45.24 -18.90
CA THR A 6 41.75 -44.05 -19.33
C THR A 6 41.23 -42.79 -18.66
N ARG A 7 42.02 -41.71 -18.72
CA ARG A 7 41.89 -40.35 -18.13
C ARG A 7 40.59 -39.54 -18.39
N ARG A 8 39.45 -40.15 -18.71
CA ARG A 8 38.19 -39.44 -19.03
C ARG A 8 37.00 -39.70 -18.10
N THR A 9 37.21 -40.34 -16.96
CA THR A 9 36.14 -40.67 -15.99
C THR A 9 36.44 -40.13 -14.58
N ALA A 10 36.89 -38.88 -14.48
CA ALA A 10 37.22 -38.22 -13.21
C ALA A 10 36.59 -36.81 -13.12
N LEU A 11 35.29 -36.69 -13.44
CA LEU A 11 34.54 -35.43 -13.35
C LEU A 11 33.13 -35.57 -12.75
N THR A 12 32.81 -36.67 -12.08
CA THR A 12 31.46 -36.92 -11.53
C THR A 12 31.44 -37.38 -10.08
N SER A 13 32.51 -37.16 -9.31
CA SER A 13 32.52 -37.53 -7.88
C SER A 13 33.52 -36.68 -7.12
N GLY A 14 33.02 -35.75 -6.31
CA GLY A 14 33.80 -35.12 -5.24
C GLY A 14 34.13 -33.64 -5.44
N LEU A 15 33.18 -32.78 -5.04
CA LEU A 15 33.43 -31.58 -4.22
C LEU A 15 32.07 -30.99 -3.79
N VAL A 16 31.32 -31.78 -3.00
CA VAL A 16 30.39 -31.24 -2.00
C VAL A 16 31.26 -30.96 -0.78
N ALA A 17 31.87 -29.79 -0.74
CA ALA A 17 32.57 -29.29 0.43
C ALA A 17 32.25 -27.80 0.58
N GLY A 18 31.30 -27.51 1.48
CA GLY A 18 31.21 -26.27 2.25
C GLY A 18 31.33 -24.96 1.50
N ALA A 19 30.26 -24.56 0.83
CA ALA A 19 29.86 -23.15 0.86
C ALA A 19 28.64 -23.05 1.77
N ALA A 20 28.87 -23.11 3.09
CA ALA A 20 27.94 -22.49 4.02
C ALA A 20 28.04 -20.99 3.74
N SER A 21 27.24 -20.49 2.79
CA SER A 21 26.99 -19.06 2.71
C SER A 21 26.44 -18.68 4.08
N CYS A 22 27.19 -17.87 4.81
CA CYS A 22 26.73 -17.32 6.08
C CYS A 22 25.62 -16.34 5.74
N ALA A 23 24.40 -16.84 5.52
CA ALA A 23 23.21 -16.02 5.68
C ALA A 23 23.20 -15.62 7.15
N SER A 24 23.63 -14.40 7.43
CA SER A 24 23.54 -13.84 8.78
C SER A 24 22.06 -13.81 9.14
N THR A 25 21.65 -14.62 10.11
CA THR A 25 20.31 -14.53 10.69
C THR A 25 20.05 -13.07 11.05
N PRO A 26 18.94 -12.48 10.57
CA PRO A 26 18.68 -11.07 10.79
C PRO A 26 18.62 -10.77 12.29
N LYS A 27 19.10 -9.59 12.67
CA LYS A 27 19.09 -9.18 14.07
C LYS A 27 17.66 -8.83 14.48
N MET A 28 17.03 -9.73 15.23
CA MET A 28 15.72 -9.52 15.83
C MET A 28 15.80 -8.52 16.99
N ILE A 29 14.94 -7.51 16.98
CA ILE A 29 14.83 -6.50 18.04
C ILE A 29 13.45 -6.64 18.70
N PRO A 30 13.37 -6.97 20.00
CA PRO A 30 12.09 -7.21 20.66
C PRO A 30 11.38 -5.90 21.02
N TYR A 31 10.06 -5.90 20.87
CA TYR A 31 9.15 -4.81 21.23
C TYR A 31 7.89 -5.35 21.93
N VAL A 32 7.23 -4.45 22.64
CA VAL A 32 5.87 -4.65 23.14
C VAL A 32 5.03 -3.51 22.60
N ALA A 33 4.04 -3.84 21.78
CA ALA A 33 3.17 -2.86 21.14
C ALA A 33 2.36 -2.08 22.18
N VAL A 34 2.15 -0.80 21.92
CA VAL A 34 1.26 0.06 22.70
C VAL A 34 -0.13 -0.58 22.82
N SER A 35 -0.67 -0.61 24.05
CA SER A 35 -1.96 -1.23 24.35
C SER A 35 -3.02 -0.25 24.83
N GLU A 36 -2.62 0.97 25.19
CA GLU A 36 -3.54 2.01 25.68
C GLU A 36 -3.92 2.94 24.52
N ALA A 37 -5.22 3.07 24.29
CA ALA A 37 -5.80 4.06 23.37
C ALA A 37 -6.33 5.26 24.16
N ALA A 38 -6.49 6.38 23.46
CA ALA A 38 -7.24 7.52 23.95
C ALA A 38 -8.69 7.13 24.25
N VAL A 39 -9.27 7.74 25.28
CA VAL A 39 -10.64 7.48 25.75
C VAL A 39 -11.41 8.80 25.93
N GLY A 40 -12.72 8.70 26.18
CA GLY A 40 -13.57 9.86 26.46
C GLY A 40 -13.85 10.69 25.21
N ILE A 41 -13.73 12.02 25.33
CA ILE A 41 -14.12 12.95 24.25
C ILE A 41 -13.26 12.75 23.00
N PHE A 42 -11.97 12.48 23.13
CA PHE A 42 -11.05 12.30 22.00
C PHE A 42 -10.66 10.82 21.83
N ALA A 43 -11.63 9.92 21.96
CA ALA A 43 -11.40 8.46 21.93
C ALA A 43 -10.81 7.92 20.61
N HIS A 44 -10.78 8.72 19.55
CA HIS A 44 -10.20 8.34 18.24
C HIS A 44 -8.86 9.04 17.97
N GLY A 45 -8.26 9.62 19.01
CA GLY A 45 -6.96 10.29 18.93
C GLY A 45 -6.95 11.53 18.05
N VAL A 46 -5.78 11.80 17.47
CA VAL A 46 -5.52 12.91 16.56
C VAL A 46 -4.74 12.40 15.35
N ALA A 47 -4.83 13.10 14.23
CA ALA A 47 -4.07 12.78 13.03
C ALA A 47 -3.65 14.05 12.31
N SER A 48 -2.58 13.98 11.52
CA SER A 48 -2.20 15.03 10.58
C SER A 48 -1.87 14.45 9.22
N GLY A 49 -2.02 15.23 8.17
CA GLY A 49 -1.82 14.70 6.82
C GLY A 49 -1.90 15.73 5.72
N ASP A 50 -1.68 15.24 4.50
CA ASP A 50 -1.49 16.04 3.29
C ASP A 50 -0.60 17.28 3.56
N PRO A 51 0.65 17.12 3.99
CA PRO A 51 1.50 18.28 4.23
C PRO A 51 1.78 19.05 2.94
N GLN A 52 1.83 20.37 3.05
CA GLN A 52 2.38 21.30 2.06
C GLN A 52 3.50 22.12 2.70
N ALA A 53 4.19 22.94 1.90
CA ALA A 53 5.30 23.75 2.41
C ALA A 53 4.86 24.79 3.44
N LYS A 54 3.59 25.22 3.41
CA LYS A 54 3.06 26.27 4.30
C LYS A 54 1.73 25.92 4.95
N SER A 55 1.27 24.69 4.76
CA SER A 55 0.02 24.22 5.35
C SER A 55 0.05 22.73 5.62
N VAL A 56 -0.77 22.28 6.57
CA VAL A 56 -0.98 20.85 6.87
C VAL A 56 -2.39 20.68 7.43
N ILE A 57 -2.99 19.52 7.16
CA ILE A 57 -4.27 19.17 7.78
C ILE A 57 -4.01 18.60 9.17
N ILE A 58 -4.73 19.09 10.18
CA ILE A 58 -4.88 18.42 11.46
C ILE A 58 -6.31 17.92 11.62
N TRP A 59 -6.47 16.78 12.28
CA TRP A 59 -7.72 16.05 12.39
C TRP A 59 -7.92 15.48 13.80
N THR A 60 -9.17 15.44 14.24
CA THR A 60 -9.65 14.60 15.35
C THR A 60 -11.13 14.31 15.17
N ARG A 61 -11.72 13.47 16.05
CA ARG A 61 -13.17 13.33 16.19
C ARG A 61 -13.53 13.46 17.66
N ILE A 62 -14.55 14.27 17.94
CA ILE A 62 -15.09 14.38 19.30
C ILE A 62 -16.23 13.39 19.53
N ASN A 63 -16.26 12.79 20.71
CA ASN A 63 -17.28 11.87 21.16
C ASN A 63 -18.11 12.55 22.25
N LEU A 64 -19.35 12.92 21.92
CA LEU A 64 -20.29 13.54 22.84
C LEU A 64 -21.51 12.63 22.98
N PRO A 65 -21.83 12.12 24.19
CA PRO A 65 -23.03 11.32 24.41
C PRO A 65 -24.30 12.18 24.30
N ASP A 66 -25.41 11.57 23.91
CA ASP A 66 -26.77 12.11 23.99
C ASP A 66 -26.98 13.49 23.32
N VAL A 67 -26.58 13.60 22.04
CA VAL A 67 -26.68 14.83 21.25
C VAL A 67 -27.86 14.78 20.26
N GLU A 68 -28.68 15.83 20.26
CA GLU A 68 -29.81 15.96 19.32
C GLU A 68 -29.32 16.15 17.86
N PRO A 69 -30.07 15.67 16.84
CA PRO A 69 -29.76 15.93 15.44
C PRO A 69 -29.58 17.42 15.14
N GLY A 70 -28.51 17.78 14.41
CA GLY A 70 -28.19 19.16 14.07
C GLY A 70 -27.37 19.91 15.12
N SER A 71 -27.05 19.26 16.25
CA SER A 71 -26.14 19.80 17.26
C SER A 71 -24.77 20.15 16.68
N ARG A 72 -24.18 21.21 17.24
CA ARG A 72 -22.86 21.73 16.86
C ARG A 72 -22.00 21.96 18.10
N ALA A 73 -20.70 21.78 17.94
CA ALA A 73 -19.70 22.14 18.94
C ALA A 73 -18.60 23.01 18.32
N LEU A 74 -18.07 23.91 19.14
CA LEU A 74 -16.90 24.71 18.84
C LEU A 74 -15.69 24.03 19.50
N VAL A 75 -14.71 23.63 18.69
CA VAL A 75 -13.49 22.97 19.14
C VAL A 75 -12.32 23.91 18.91
N VAL A 76 -11.55 24.17 19.95
CA VAL A 76 -10.32 24.96 19.87
C VAL A 76 -9.20 24.05 19.40
N TRP A 77 -8.38 24.51 18.47
CA TRP A 77 -7.11 23.87 18.13
C TRP A 77 -5.96 24.78 18.54
N GLU A 78 -4.85 24.18 18.94
CA GLU A 78 -3.64 24.84 19.42
C GLU A 78 -2.43 24.21 18.76
N THR A 79 -1.41 25.02 18.47
CA THR A 79 -0.10 24.56 17.98
C THR A 79 1.02 25.12 18.83
N ALA A 80 2.14 24.38 18.94
CA ALA A 80 3.30 24.73 19.75
C ALA A 80 4.60 24.21 19.15
N ALA A 81 5.73 24.80 19.56
CA ALA A 81 7.07 24.33 19.19
C ALA A 81 7.46 23.02 19.90
N ASP A 82 6.86 22.79 21.07
CA ASP A 82 7.16 21.68 21.97
C ASP A 82 5.89 20.93 22.39
N ALA A 83 6.07 19.68 22.82
CA ALA A 83 4.98 18.79 23.19
C ALA A 83 4.26 19.19 24.49
N ASP A 84 4.90 20.00 25.34
CA ASP A 84 4.34 20.49 26.61
C ASP A 84 3.50 21.77 26.43
N PHE A 85 3.44 22.31 25.21
CA PHE A 85 2.74 23.56 24.86
C PHE A 85 3.24 24.78 25.65
N ILE A 86 4.55 24.85 25.89
CA ILE A 86 5.20 25.99 26.55
C ILE A 86 5.38 27.15 25.55
N ASP A 87 5.88 26.86 24.35
CA ASP A 87 6.07 27.81 23.26
C ASP A 87 4.93 27.71 22.24
N MET A 88 3.82 28.38 22.57
CA MET A 88 2.61 28.44 21.75
C MET A 88 2.84 29.18 20.44
N ARG A 89 2.49 28.54 19.32
CA ARG A 89 2.66 29.08 17.96
C ARG A 89 1.39 29.60 17.33
N GLY A 90 0.26 29.00 17.67
CA GLY A 90 -1.02 29.33 17.06
C GLY A 90 -2.19 28.73 17.80
N LYS A 91 -3.36 29.32 17.58
CA LYS A 91 -4.63 28.75 18.02
C LYS A 91 -5.75 29.26 17.14
N GLY A 92 -6.84 28.51 17.10
CA GLY A 92 -8.07 28.93 16.45
C GLY A 92 -9.22 28.02 16.82
N GLU A 93 -10.31 28.14 16.10
CA GLU A 93 -11.55 27.43 16.39
C GLU A 93 -12.06 26.74 15.13
N ALA A 94 -12.70 25.60 15.31
CA ALA A 94 -13.36 24.84 14.27
C ALA A 94 -14.74 24.39 14.75
N VAL A 95 -15.74 24.47 13.88
CA VAL A 95 -17.10 23.99 14.18
C VAL A 95 -17.28 22.60 13.63
N THR A 96 -17.78 21.68 14.46
CA THR A 96 -18.20 20.35 14.05
C THR A 96 -19.60 20.02 14.58
N GLY A 97 -20.15 18.88 14.20
CA GLY A 97 -21.49 18.45 14.58
C GLY A 97 -21.92 17.15 13.92
N THR A 98 -23.18 16.78 14.12
CA THR A 98 -23.77 15.54 13.57
C THR A 98 -23.72 15.45 12.04
N PHE A 99 -23.60 16.59 11.35
CA PHE A 99 -23.56 16.66 9.89
C PHE A 99 -22.29 16.07 9.26
N ARG A 100 -21.23 15.87 10.05
CA ARG A 100 -19.94 15.31 9.61
C ARG A 100 -19.36 14.30 10.60
N ASP A 101 -20.25 13.65 11.35
CA ASP A 101 -19.90 12.69 12.39
C ASP A 101 -18.91 13.23 13.43
N TRP A 102 -19.09 14.48 13.84
CA TRP A 102 -18.26 15.13 14.87
C TRP A 102 -16.76 15.16 14.58
N THR A 103 -16.36 14.91 13.34
CA THR A 103 -14.98 15.04 12.87
C THR A 103 -14.60 16.52 12.79
N VAL A 104 -13.39 16.84 13.23
CA VAL A 104 -12.80 18.17 13.15
C VAL A 104 -11.62 18.06 12.19
N LYS A 105 -11.67 18.79 11.08
CA LYS A 105 -10.59 18.83 10.08
C LYS A 105 -10.25 20.29 9.81
N VAL A 106 -9.00 20.67 10.05
CA VAL A 106 -8.51 22.05 9.93
C VAL A 106 -7.28 22.07 9.05
N GLU A 107 -7.29 22.94 8.04
CA GLU A 107 -6.08 23.31 7.33
C GLU A 107 -5.38 24.43 8.08
N LEU A 108 -4.25 24.11 8.71
CA LEU A 108 -3.36 25.11 9.27
C LEU A 108 -2.60 25.77 8.13
N THR A 109 -2.56 27.10 8.07
CA THR A 109 -1.85 27.87 7.03
C THR A 109 -0.74 28.72 7.63
N ASP A 110 -0.01 29.44 6.77
CA ASP A 110 1.04 30.39 7.14
C ASP A 110 2.18 29.77 7.98
N LEU A 111 2.42 28.47 7.77
CA LEU A 111 3.47 27.72 8.44
C LEU A 111 4.83 27.90 7.75
N ALA A 112 5.92 27.70 8.51
CA ALA A 112 7.26 27.62 7.92
C ALA A 112 7.46 26.25 7.22
N PRO A 113 8.19 26.20 6.09
CA PRO A 113 8.52 24.94 5.43
C PRO A 113 9.50 24.06 6.22
N GLY A 114 9.33 22.74 6.12
CA GLY A 114 10.25 21.74 6.67
C GLY A 114 10.27 21.67 8.19
N GLU A 115 9.26 22.23 8.86
CA GLU A 115 9.26 22.42 10.30
C GLU A 115 8.41 21.38 11.01
N THR A 116 8.98 20.76 12.04
CA THR A 116 8.25 19.90 12.98
C THR A 116 7.64 20.76 14.08
N PHE A 117 6.38 20.52 14.39
CA PHE A 117 5.66 21.18 15.48
C PHE A 117 4.57 20.28 16.05
N TYR A 118 3.99 20.70 17.18
CA TYR A 118 2.99 19.95 17.91
C TYR A 118 1.63 20.62 17.84
N TYR A 119 0.57 19.82 17.92
CA TYR A 119 -0.81 20.31 17.89
C TYR A 119 -1.71 19.50 18.83
N ARG A 120 -2.77 20.14 19.31
CA ARG A 120 -3.82 19.49 20.11
C ARG A 120 -5.15 20.19 19.92
N PHE A 121 -6.23 19.49 20.25
CA PHE A 121 -7.59 20.01 20.27
C PHE A 121 -8.09 20.14 21.71
N ARG A 122 -9.05 21.03 21.91
CA ARG A 122 -9.72 21.23 23.18
C ARG A 122 -11.18 21.58 22.99
N ILE A 123 -12.03 20.97 23.80
CA ILE A 123 -13.40 21.42 24.05
C ILE A 123 -13.57 21.57 25.56
N ASP A 124 -14.04 22.74 25.99
CA ASP A 124 -14.07 23.12 27.40
C ASP A 124 -12.71 22.90 28.09
N ASP A 125 -12.65 22.04 29.11
CA ASP A 125 -11.46 21.65 29.87
C ASP A 125 -10.84 20.31 29.42
N HIS A 126 -11.40 19.67 28.40
CA HIS A 126 -10.92 18.39 27.87
C HIS A 126 -9.96 18.62 26.71
N TYR A 127 -8.77 18.03 26.80
CA TYR A 127 -7.75 18.08 25.75
C TYR A 127 -7.65 16.73 25.02
N SER A 128 -7.37 16.79 23.73
CA SER A 128 -6.97 15.61 22.96
C SER A 128 -5.57 15.15 23.38
N PRO A 129 -5.15 13.93 22.98
CA PRO A 129 -3.74 13.61 22.88
C PRO A 129 -2.98 14.66 22.06
N VAL A 130 -1.68 14.78 22.32
CA VAL A 130 -0.78 15.66 21.55
C VAL A 130 -0.37 14.94 20.28
N GLY A 131 -0.53 15.62 19.14
CA GLY A 131 0.01 15.17 17.86
C GLY A 131 1.27 15.94 17.50
N ARG A 132 2.15 15.30 16.72
CA ARG A 132 3.33 15.87 16.07
C ARG A 132 3.10 15.83 14.57
N THR A 133 3.50 16.88 13.88
CA THR A 133 3.40 16.95 12.43
C THR A 133 4.62 17.65 11.82
N LYS A 134 4.72 17.64 10.49
CA LYS A 134 5.81 18.28 9.76
C LYS A 134 5.31 18.85 8.43
N THR A 135 5.66 20.09 8.12
CA THR A 135 5.41 20.69 6.79
C THR A 135 6.42 20.19 5.76
N LEU A 136 6.06 20.24 4.47
CA LEU A 136 7.01 19.91 3.41
C LEU A 136 8.20 20.89 3.44
N PRO A 137 9.43 20.41 3.21
CA PRO A 137 10.56 21.31 3.08
C PRO A 137 10.49 22.12 1.78
N ALA A 138 11.13 23.29 1.79
CA ALA A 138 11.36 24.12 0.61
C ALA A 138 12.86 24.39 0.43
N GLY A 139 13.31 24.56 -0.82
CA GLY A 139 14.72 24.78 -1.14
C GLY A 139 15.54 23.49 -1.12
N SER A 140 16.84 23.62 -0.86
CA SER A 140 17.77 22.48 -0.89
C SER A 140 17.63 21.60 0.34
N ILE A 141 17.41 20.31 0.11
CA ILE A 141 17.46 19.28 1.16
C ILE A 141 18.40 18.14 0.76
N ASP A 142 19.01 17.51 1.76
CA ASP A 142 19.95 16.40 1.54
C ASP A 142 19.25 15.05 1.45
N ARG A 143 18.08 14.93 2.11
CA ARG A 143 17.37 13.67 2.33
C ARG A 143 15.86 13.88 2.40
N ALA A 144 15.10 12.89 1.93
CA ALA A 144 13.73 12.62 2.33
C ALA A 144 13.62 11.16 2.81
N ARG A 145 12.84 10.87 3.86
CA ARG A 145 12.65 9.52 4.42
C ARG A 145 11.19 9.24 4.71
N PHE A 146 10.69 8.09 4.23
CA PHE A 146 9.30 7.69 4.34
C PHE A 146 9.17 6.29 4.94
N ALA A 147 8.09 6.07 5.70
CA ALA A 147 7.57 4.72 5.90
C ALA A 147 6.43 4.49 4.90
N VAL A 148 6.52 3.44 4.09
CA VAL A 148 5.51 3.07 3.09
C VAL A 148 4.81 1.80 3.53
N MET A 149 3.48 1.81 3.58
CA MET A 149 2.66 0.69 4.08
C MET A 149 1.27 0.66 3.44
N SER A 150 0.56 -0.45 3.58
CA SER A 150 -0.83 -0.63 3.16
C SER A 150 -1.52 -1.75 3.94
N CYS A 151 -2.79 -1.98 3.68
CA CYS A 151 -3.48 -3.24 4.02
C CYS A 151 -3.45 -3.57 5.52
N SER A 152 -4.26 -2.83 6.29
CA SER A 152 -4.36 -2.95 7.75
C SER A 152 -5.62 -3.65 8.21
N ASN A 153 -5.98 -4.80 7.63
CA ASN A 153 -7.20 -5.50 8.00
C ASN A 153 -7.24 -5.86 9.50
N TYR A 154 -8.17 -5.23 10.23
CA TYR A 154 -8.21 -5.20 11.71
C TYR A 154 -8.33 -6.58 12.38
N PRO A 155 -9.15 -7.54 11.88
CA PRO A 155 -9.33 -8.86 12.46
C PRO A 155 -8.10 -9.76 12.37
N PHE A 156 -7.21 -9.52 11.41
CA PHE A 156 -6.05 -10.39 11.20
C PHE A 156 -4.89 -10.14 12.18
N GLY A 157 -4.88 -9.01 12.90
CA GLY A 157 -3.81 -8.78 13.86
C GLY A 157 -3.85 -7.45 14.60
N TYR A 158 -2.96 -7.35 15.57
CA TYR A 158 -2.57 -6.10 16.21
C TYR A 158 -1.72 -5.27 15.25
N PHE A 159 -1.89 -3.95 15.27
CA PHE A 159 -1.14 -3.02 14.43
C PHE A 159 0.30 -2.77 14.94
N ASN A 160 1.08 -3.84 15.07
CA ASN A 160 2.48 -3.81 15.49
C ASN A 160 3.35 -3.00 14.52
N VAL A 161 3.05 -3.06 13.23
CA VAL A 161 3.72 -2.25 12.19
C VAL A 161 3.51 -0.76 12.45
N TYR A 162 2.28 -0.32 12.76
CA TYR A 162 2.01 1.08 13.12
C TYR A 162 2.70 1.48 14.43
N ASP A 163 2.73 0.61 15.45
CA ASP A 163 3.49 0.85 16.69
C ASP A 163 4.98 1.07 16.41
N LEU A 164 5.59 0.25 15.54
CA LEU A 164 7.00 0.37 15.19
C LEU A 164 7.29 1.69 14.46
N VAL A 165 6.42 2.09 13.52
CA VAL A 165 6.53 3.37 12.78
C VAL A 165 6.37 4.56 13.72
N ALA A 166 5.43 4.50 14.68
CA ALA A 166 5.20 5.57 15.65
C ALA A 166 6.42 5.88 16.52
N ARG A 167 7.32 4.91 16.73
CA ARG A 167 8.57 5.05 17.50
C ARG A 167 9.70 5.72 16.73
N ARG A 168 9.52 6.00 15.45
CA ARG A 168 10.52 6.64 14.59
C ARG A 168 10.35 8.15 14.68
N ASP A 169 11.45 8.87 14.88
CA ASP A 169 11.47 10.34 14.93
C ASP A 169 12.17 10.96 13.71
N ASP A 170 12.65 10.12 12.80
CA ASP A 170 13.50 10.48 11.67
C ASP A 170 12.79 10.41 10.30
N LEU A 171 11.50 10.07 10.31
CA LEU A 171 10.63 10.06 9.13
C LEU A 171 10.11 11.47 8.82
N ASP A 172 9.97 11.77 7.53
CA ASP A 172 9.34 13.01 7.06
C ASP A 172 7.82 12.87 6.93
N ALA A 173 7.35 11.69 6.53
CA ALA A 173 5.94 11.34 6.44
C ALA A 173 5.74 9.82 6.37
N VAL A 174 4.50 9.37 6.59
CA VAL A 174 4.03 8.01 6.27
C VAL A 174 3.27 8.06 4.95
N ILE A 175 3.56 7.14 4.04
CA ILE A 175 2.80 6.94 2.79
C ILE A 175 1.94 5.69 2.99
N HIS A 176 0.61 5.87 3.00
CA HIS A 176 -0.34 4.76 3.12
C HIS A 176 -0.99 4.50 1.76
N LEU A 177 -0.79 3.30 1.20
CA LEU A 177 -1.08 3.00 -0.22
C LEU A 177 -2.48 2.45 -0.50
N GLY A 178 -3.32 2.35 0.53
CA GLY A 178 -4.70 1.88 0.43
C GLY A 178 -5.00 0.79 1.45
N ASP A 179 -6.26 0.40 1.53
CA ASP A 179 -6.77 -0.61 2.45
C ASP A 179 -6.50 -0.26 3.92
N TYR A 180 -6.71 1.00 4.24
CA TYR A 180 -6.69 1.49 5.60
C TYR A 180 -7.83 0.87 6.40
N ILE A 181 -9.00 0.66 5.78
CA ILE A 181 -10.10 -0.14 6.32
C ILE A 181 -10.44 -1.30 5.38
N TYR A 182 -11.23 -2.26 5.89
CA TYR A 182 -11.87 -3.32 5.11
C TYR A 182 -13.36 -3.30 5.38
N GLU A 183 -14.17 -3.76 4.44
CA GLU A 183 -15.63 -3.62 4.39
C GLU A 183 -16.41 -4.80 4.97
N TYR A 184 -15.74 -5.94 5.10
CA TYR A 184 -16.37 -7.24 5.36
C TYR A 184 -17.17 -7.34 6.67
N SER A 185 -18.14 -8.26 6.66
CA SER A 185 -18.84 -8.76 7.86
C SER A 185 -17.95 -9.66 8.75
N THR A 186 -18.44 -10.02 9.95
CA THR A 186 -17.73 -10.96 10.85
C THR A 186 -17.77 -12.42 10.40
N GLU A 187 -18.63 -12.75 9.43
CA GLU A 187 -18.67 -14.08 8.80
C GLU A 187 -17.90 -14.12 7.48
N GLY A 188 -17.38 -12.96 7.04
CA GLY A 188 -16.62 -12.80 5.80
C GLY A 188 -15.12 -12.91 6.00
N TYR A 189 -14.37 -12.29 5.09
CA TYR A 189 -12.91 -12.30 5.10
C TYR A 189 -12.34 -11.71 6.40
N GLY A 190 -11.58 -12.55 7.14
CA GLY A 190 -11.03 -12.21 8.45
C GLY A 190 -11.89 -12.61 9.66
N GLY A 191 -13.09 -13.14 9.47
CA GLY A 191 -14.02 -13.50 10.54
C GLY A 191 -13.44 -14.46 11.60
N GLU A 192 -12.88 -15.59 11.16
CA GLU A 192 -12.27 -16.57 12.08
C GLU A 192 -11.05 -16.00 12.82
N ALA A 193 -10.22 -15.21 12.14
CA ALA A 193 -9.08 -14.54 12.75
C ALA A 193 -9.53 -13.51 13.81
N GLY A 194 -10.54 -12.71 13.47
CA GLY A 194 -11.16 -11.74 14.37
C GLY A 194 -11.71 -12.40 15.62
N LYS A 195 -12.40 -13.53 15.48
CA LYS A 195 -12.93 -14.29 16.60
C LYS A 195 -11.82 -14.87 17.48
N ALA A 196 -10.74 -15.38 16.88
CA ALA A 196 -9.60 -15.92 17.61
C ALA A 196 -8.85 -14.86 18.42
N LEU A 197 -8.79 -13.62 17.91
CA LEU A 197 -8.07 -12.50 18.52
C LEU A 197 -8.94 -11.53 19.34
N ASP A 198 -10.26 -11.74 19.38
CA ASP A 198 -11.24 -10.78 19.92
C ASP A 198 -11.15 -9.40 19.22
N ARG A 199 -11.02 -9.44 17.89
CA ARG A 199 -10.87 -8.29 17.00
C ARG A 199 -11.85 -8.37 15.83
N ASN A 200 -13.08 -8.79 16.11
CA ASN A 200 -14.15 -8.83 15.12
C ASN A 200 -14.41 -7.45 14.52
N HIS A 201 -14.78 -7.43 13.25
CA HIS A 201 -15.24 -6.22 12.60
C HIS A 201 -16.51 -5.65 13.24
N GLU A 202 -16.58 -4.32 13.30
CA GLU A 202 -17.76 -3.57 13.71
C GLU A 202 -18.14 -2.56 12.62
N PRO A 203 -19.41 -2.52 12.16
CA PRO A 203 -20.51 -3.41 12.56
C PRO A 203 -20.29 -4.86 12.09
N VAL A 204 -21.11 -5.77 12.61
CA VAL A 204 -20.97 -7.23 12.36
C VAL A 204 -21.35 -7.64 10.94
N HIS A 205 -22.07 -6.79 10.22
CA HIS A 205 -22.46 -6.98 8.81
C HIS A 205 -21.52 -6.22 7.87
N GLU A 206 -21.62 -6.56 6.58
CA GLU A 206 -20.96 -5.86 5.47
C GLU A 206 -21.28 -4.36 5.50
N ILE A 207 -20.29 -3.48 5.38
CA ILE A 207 -20.54 -2.04 5.45
C ILE A 207 -21.07 -1.49 4.11
N LEU A 208 -22.26 -0.90 4.13
CA LEU A 208 -22.94 -0.39 2.94
C LEU A 208 -23.33 1.08 3.07
N SER A 209 -23.83 1.47 4.24
CA SER A 209 -24.33 2.82 4.50
C SER A 209 -23.25 3.74 5.04
N LEU A 210 -23.49 5.06 4.97
CA LEU A 210 -22.57 6.06 5.55
C LEU A 210 -22.33 5.83 7.04
N ALA A 211 -23.34 5.35 7.78
CA ALA A 211 -23.19 5.02 9.20
C ALA A 211 -22.25 3.82 9.40
N ASP A 212 -22.32 2.82 8.53
CA ASP A 212 -21.46 1.64 8.59
C ASP A 212 -20.00 2.01 8.31
N TYR A 213 -19.72 2.78 7.24
CA TYR A 213 -18.34 3.23 6.96
C TYR A 213 -17.76 4.12 8.06
N ARG A 214 -18.57 5.02 8.65
CA ARG A 214 -18.14 5.82 9.80
C ARG A 214 -17.81 4.94 11.00
N ALA A 215 -18.62 3.92 11.28
CA ALA A 215 -18.36 2.96 12.36
C ALA A 215 -17.09 2.14 12.10
N ARG A 216 -16.83 1.71 10.86
CA ARG A 216 -15.60 0.99 10.50
C ARG A 216 -14.36 1.87 10.65
N HIS A 217 -14.40 3.12 10.16
CA HIS A 217 -13.31 4.07 10.41
C HIS A 217 -13.08 4.33 11.90
N ALA A 218 -14.17 4.43 12.68
CA ALA A 218 -14.10 4.59 14.13
C ALA A 218 -13.36 3.42 14.80
N GLN A 219 -13.73 2.19 14.45
CA GLN A 219 -13.07 0.98 14.94
C GLN A 219 -11.56 1.02 14.66
N TYR A 220 -11.17 1.26 13.41
CA TYR A 220 -9.76 1.25 13.02
C TYR A 220 -8.97 2.37 13.68
N LYS A 221 -9.56 3.56 13.87
CA LYS A 221 -8.94 4.69 14.59
C LYS A 221 -9.00 4.59 16.11
N SER A 222 -9.72 3.62 16.66
CA SER A 222 -9.70 3.31 18.09
C SER A 222 -8.52 2.41 18.47
N ASP A 223 -7.86 1.77 17.49
CA ASP A 223 -6.72 0.90 17.76
C ASP A 223 -5.52 1.71 18.30
N PRO A 224 -4.88 1.28 19.43
CA PRO A 224 -3.74 1.96 20.00
C PRO A 224 -2.57 2.20 19.03
N GLY A 225 -2.24 1.21 18.19
CA GLY A 225 -1.14 1.32 17.23
C GLY A 225 -1.46 2.34 16.13
N SER A 226 -2.72 2.33 15.65
CA SER A 226 -3.22 3.34 14.71
C SER A 226 -3.12 4.75 15.30
N GLN A 227 -3.61 4.95 16.53
CA GLN A 227 -3.55 6.26 17.19
C GLN A 227 -2.12 6.75 17.40
N ALA A 228 -1.21 5.86 17.80
CA ALA A 228 0.20 6.21 17.98
C ALA A 228 0.85 6.67 16.67
N MET A 229 0.61 5.97 15.56
CA MET A 229 1.16 6.35 14.25
C MET A 229 0.60 7.69 13.77
N HIS A 230 -0.73 7.87 13.83
CA HIS A 230 -1.38 9.13 13.42
C HIS A 230 -0.97 10.33 14.28
N ALA A 231 -0.70 10.13 15.57
CA ALA A 231 -0.21 11.18 16.46
C ALA A 231 1.28 11.49 16.23
N ALA A 232 2.08 10.56 15.72
CA ALA A 232 3.53 10.74 15.57
C ALA A 232 3.94 11.41 14.26
N HIS A 233 3.17 11.22 13.18
CA HIS A 233 3.59 11.55 11.80
C HIS A 233 2.48 12.18 10.96
N PRO A 234 2.82 13.10 10.02
CA PRO A 234 1.91 13.43 8.94
C PRO A 234 1.80 12.25 7.97
N ILE A 235 0.57 11.92 7.57
CA ILE A 235 0.31 10.86 6.60
C ILE A 235 -0.01 11.44 5.21
N ILE A 236 0.43 10.73 4.17
CA ILE A 236 0.07 10.91 2.77
C ILE A 236 -0.71 9.65 2.36
N PRO A 237 -2.03 9.59 2.63
CA PRO A 237 -2.83 8.44 2.27
C PRO A 237 -3.37 8.57 0.85
N ILE A 238 -3.41 7.44 0.16
CA ILE A 238 -4.33 7.17 -0.94
C ILE A 238 -5.29 6.07 -0.46
N TRP A 239 -6.40 5.90 -1.18
CA TRP A 239 -7.22 4.71 -1.03
C TRP A 239 -6.84 3.67 -2.07
N ASP A 240 -7.21 2.44 -1.80
CA ASP A 240 -7.41 1.42 -2.80
C ASP A 240 -8.88 0.99 -2.84
N ASP A 241 -9.18 -0.29 -3.05
CA ASP A 241 -10.56 -0.77 -3.21
C ASP A 241 -11.30 -0.89 -1.88
N HIS A 242 -10.68 -1.44 -0.83
CA HIS A 242 -11.36 -1.75 0.44
C HIS A 242 -11.82 -0.52 1.25
N GLU A 243 -11.40 0.69 0.88
CA GLU A 243 -12.07 1.91 1.33
C GLU A 243 -13.52 2.02 0.85
N THR A 244 -13.88 1.30 -0.21
CA THR A 244 -15.23 1.09 -0.73
C THR A 244 -15.62 -0.39 -0.64
N SER A 245 -15.09 -1.23 -1.53
CA SER A 245 -15.43 -2.64 -1.65
C SER A 245 -14.39 -3.34 -2.54
N ASN A 246 -14.07 -4.60 -2.21
CA ASN A 246 -13.10 -5.44 -2.89
C ASN A 246 -13.23 -5.40 -4.43
N ASN A 247 -12.08 -5.25 -5.09
CA ASN A 247 -11.91 -5.11 -6.53
C ASN A 247 -12.81 -4.05 -7.19
N SER A 248 -13.08 -2.93 -6.51
CA SER A 248 -13.85 -1.84 -7.11
C SER A 248 -13.22 -1.29 -8.39
N TRP A 249 -14.09 -0.90 -9.32
CA TRP A 249 -13.80 -0.09 -10.48
C TRP A 249 -14.80 1.08 -10.55
N LYS A 250 -14.72 1.90 -11.59
CA LYS A 250 -15.54 3.11 -11.71
C LYS A 250 -17.04 2.89 -11.47
N ASP A 251 -17.58 1.82 -12.04
CA ASP A 251 -19.03 1.56 -12.16
C ASP A 251 -19.49 0.33 -11.34
N GLY A 252 -18.64 -0.26 -10.48
CA GLY A 252 -19.02 -1.42 -9.66
C GLY A 252 -17.87 -1.96 -8.80
N ALA A 253 -18.09 -3.11 -8.16
CA ALA A 253 -17.08 -3.87 -7.43
C ALA A 253 -17.38 -5.37 -7.51
N GLU A 254 -16.38 -6.22 -7.22
CA GLU A 254 -16.58 -7.68 -7.15
C GLU A 254 -17.43 -8.04 -5.93
N ASN A 255 -17.06 -7.54 -4.75
CA ASN A 255 -17.79 -7.78 -3.50
C ASN A 255 -18.99 -6.82 -3.34
N HIS A 256 -19.79 -6.68 -4.40
CA HIS A 256 -21.03 -5.88 -4.35
C HIS A 256 -22.13 -6.48 -5.24
N ASP A 257 -23.25 -6.85 -4.62
CA ASP A 257 -24.44 -7.36 -5.31
C ASP A 257 -25.60 -6.36 -5.24
N GLU A 258 -25.93 -5.74 -6.37
CA GLU A 258 -26.99 -4.73 -6.43
C GLU A 258 -28.37 -5.25 -5.99
N LEU A 259 -28.62 -6.56 -6.15
CA LEU A 259 -29.91 -7.17 -5.79
C LEU A 259 -30.11 -7.26 -4.28
N SER A 260 -29.03 -7.47 -3.52
CA SER A 260 -29.09 -7.67 -2.07
C SER A 260 -28.58 -6.48 -1.26
N GLU A 261 -27.66 -5.70 -1.82
CA GLU A 261 -26.95 -4.60 -1.15
C GLU A 261 -27.39 -3.20 -1.61
N GLY A 262 -28.18 -3.13 -2.69
CA GLY A 262 -28.64 -1.87 -3.29
C GLY A 262 -27.65 -1.28 -4.29
N ASP A 263 -27.89 -0.04 -4.69
CA ASP A 263 -27.16 0.62 -5.78
C ASP A 263 -25.69 0.95 -5.43
N TRP A 264 -24.76 0.63 -6.34
CA TRP A 264 -23.32 0.85 -6.16
C TRP A 264 -22.97 2.31 -5.89
N GLU A 265 -23.59 3.24 -6.62
CA GLU A 265 -23.33 4.68 -6.45
C GLU A 265 -23.66 5.16 -5.04
N SER A 266 -24.69 4.56 -4.41
CA SER A 266 -25.06 4.86 -3.03
C SER A 266 -23.98 4.38 -2.03
N ARG A 267 -23.44 3.17 -2.22
CA ARG A 267 -22.31 2.62 -1.43
C ARG A 267 -21.04 3.45 -1.64
N ARG A 268 -20.66 3.73 -2.90
CA ARG A 268 -19.48 4.54 -3.27
C ARG A 268 -19.52 5.93 -2.63
N ARG A 269 -20.67 6.62 -2.68
CA ARG A 269 -20.82 7.95 -2.07
C ARG A 269 -20.72 7.92 -0.54
N ALA A 270 -21.29 6.90 0.09
CA ALA A 270 -21.20 6.71 1.54
C ALA A 270 -19.75 6.49 1.98
N ALA A 271 -19.03 5.60 1.30
CA ALA A 271 -17.62 5.31 1.51
C ALA A 271 -16.73 6.56 1.36
N LEU A 272 -16.83 7.25 0.22
CA LEU A 272 -16.01 8.44 -0.03
C LEU A 272 -16.29 9.57 0.96
N GLN A 273 -17.56 9.79 1.33
CA GLN A 273 -17.89 10.77 2.35
C GLN A 273 -17.25 10.40 3.70
N ALA A 274 -17.35 9.14 4.13
CA ALA A 274 -16.71 8.70 5.36
C ALA A 274 -15.18 8.84 5.30
N TYR A 275 -14.55 8.46 4.19
CA TYR A 275 -13.11 8.61 3.98
C TYR A 275 -12.68 10.08 4.16
N TYR A 276 -13.37 11.02 3.51
CA TYR A 276 -13.05 12.44 3.61
C TYR A 276 -13.34 13.04 5.00
N GLU A 277 -14.31 12.50 5.73
CA GLU A 277 -14.56 12.90 7.11
C GLU A 277 -13.49 12.39 8.06
N TRP A 278 -13.01 11.16 7.86
CA TRP A 278 -12.18 10.44 8.81
C TRP A 278 -10.68 10.48 8.51
N MET A 279 -10.26 10.75 7.28
CA MET A 279 -8.84 10.87 6.92
C MET A 279 -8.37 12.33 6.92
N PRO A 280 -7.12 12.62 7.33
CA PRO A 280 -6.56 13.97 7.41
C PRO A 280 -6.13 14.49 6.02
N VAL A 281 -7.09 14.53 5.08
CA VAL A 281 -6.84 14.81 3.66
C VAL A 281 -7.64 16.03 3.18
N ARG A 282 -7.12 16.70 2.15
CA ARG A 282 -7.86 17.70 1.39
C ARG A 282 -8.83 17.01 0.44
N GLU A 283 -10.02 17.58 0.35
CA GLU A 283 -11.05 17.13 -0.58
C GLU A 283 -10.79 17.74 -1.98
N PRO A 284 -10.93 16.96 -3.06
CA PRO A 284 -10.81 17.47 -4.42
C PRO A 284 -11.97 18.43 -4.75
N THR A 285 -11.71 19.42 -5.61
CA THR A 285 -12.71 20.44 -5.96
C THR A 285 -13.68 20.02 -7.06
N ASN A 286 -13.34 19.02 -7.86
CA ASN A 286 -14.06 18.70 -9.10
C ASN A 286 -15.03 17.52 -8.91
N SER A 287 -14.50 16.32 -8.71
CA SER A 287 -15.28 15.13 -8.37
C SER A 287 -14.64 14.43 -7.16
N PRO A 288 -15.44 13.81 -6.28
CA PRO A 288 -14.93 13.09 -5.12
C PRO A 288 -13.91 12.01 -5.46
N GLU A 289 -13.99 11.39 -6.64
CA GLU A 289 -13.11 10.32 -7.10
C GLU A 289 -11.77 10.84 -7.65
N ALA A 290 -11.65 12.15 -7.93
CA ALA A 290 -10.45 12.77 -8.49
C ALA A 290 -9.36 13.01 -7.43
N PHE A 291 -8.98 11.96 -6.71
CA PHE A 291 -8.11 12.01 -5.53
C PHE A 291 -6.64 11.73 -5.85
N PHE A 292 -6.09 12.45 -6.81
CA PHE A 292 -4.68 12.45 -7.15
C PHE A 292 -4.04 13.81 -6.87
N ARG A 293 -2.78 13.83 -6.46
CA ARG A 293 -2.06 15.04 -6.02
C ARG A 293 -0.54 14.84 -6.03
N TYR A 294 0.22 15.92 -6.03
CA TYR A 294 1.68 15.87 -5.89
C TYR A 294 2.20 16.69 -4.71
N TYR A 295 3.38 16.29 -4.23
CA TYR A 295 4.11 16.87 -3.11
C TYR A 295 5.55 17.12 -3.53
N SER A 296 6.01 18.36 -3.40
CA SER A 296 7.39 18.73 -3.72
C SER A 296 8.22 18.75 -2.44
N TYR A 297 9.18 17.85 -2.32
CA TYR A 297 10.14 17.82 -1.21
C TYR A 297 11.38 18.61 -1.61
N GLY A 298 11.32 19.93 -1.36
CA GLY A 298 12.38 20.85 -1.74
C GLY A 298 12.74 20.73 -3.22
N ASP A 299 14.04 20.64 -3.50
CA ASP A 299 14.60 20.41 -4.83
C ASP A 299 15.12 18.96 -5.01
N LEU A 300 14.67 18.02 -4.16
CA LEU A 300 15.12 16.64 -4.17
C LEU A 300 14.18 15.73 -4.96
N LEU A 301 12.87 15.79 -4.71
CA LEU A 301 11.92 14.91 -5.37
C LEU A 301 10.53 15.52 -5.48
N THR A 302 9.79 15.07 -6.48
CA THR A 302 8.33 15.15 -6.51
C THR A 302 7.75 13.77 -6.21
N LEU A 303 6.90 13.69 -5.18
CA LEU A 303 6.04 12.54 -4.92
C LEU A 303 4.68 12.80 -5.55
N THR A 304 4.16 11.88 -6.36
CA THR A 304 2.80 11.97 -6.89
C THR A 304 1.97 10.77 -6.44
N ALA A 305 0.83 11.05 -5.82
CA ALA A 305 -0.17 10.07 -5.41
C ALA A 305 -1.21 9.92 -6.53
N ILE A 306 -1.40 8.69 -7.02
CA ILE A 306 -2.37 8.37 -8.08
C ILE A 306 -3.59 7.64 -7.54
N GLU A 307 -4.63 7.56 -8.37
CA GLU A 307 -5.91 6.91 -8.09
C GLU A 307 -6.18 5.90 -9.22
N THR A 308 -6.36 4.62 -8.87
CA THR A 308 -6.47 3.52 -9.85
C THR A 308 -7.75 2.69 -9.71
N ARG A 309 -8.76 3.18 -8.98
CA ARG A 309 -10.02 2.46 -8.72
C ARG A 309 -11.22 3.16 -9.32
N LEU A 310 -11.61 4.31 -8.78
CA LEU A 310 -12.96 4.85 -8.95
C LEU A 310 -13.07 5.87 -10.09
N MET A 311 -11.97 6.51 -10.49
CA MET A 311 -12.05 7.59 -11.46
C MET A 311 -12.32 7.10 -12.89
N ALA A 312 -11.57 6.08 -13.34
CA ALA A 312 -11.53 5.71 -14.75
C ALA A 312 -11.34 4.21 -15.01
N ARG A 313 -11.03 3.41 -13.99
CA ARG A 313 -10.73 1.99 -14.13
C ARG A 313 -11.88 1.24 -14.80
N ALA A 314 -11.57 0.52 -15.88
CA ALA A 314 -12.50 -0.42 -16.49
C ALA A 314 -12.64 -1.69 -15.63
N LYS A 315 -13.76 -2.43 -15.74
CA LYS A 315 -13.94 -3.71 -15.05
C LYS A 315 -12.83 -4.72 -15.38
N GLN A 316 -12.31 -5.38 -14.36
CA GLN A 316 -11.28 -6.40 -14.36
C GLN A 316 -11.75 -7.65 -15.13
N PHE A 317 -10.82 -8.51 -15.52
CA PHE A 317 -11.16 -9.84 -16.03
C PHE A 317 -11.16 -10.84 -14.88
N GLU A 318 -12.05 -11.82 -14.98
CA GLU A 318 -12.07 -12.98 -14.08
C GLU A 318 -11.48 -14.21 -14.79
N TYR A 319 -10.66 -15.01 -14.09
CA TYR A 319 -10.05 -16.22 -14.64
C TYR A 319 -11.09 -17.21 -15.16
N SER A 320 -12.18 -17.38 -14.43
CA SER A 320 -13.29 -18.26 -14.79
C SER A 320 -13.96 -17.83 -16.10
N GLU A 321 -14.19 -16.53 -16.28
CA GLU A 321 -14.75 -15.95 -17.52
C GLU A 321 -13.79 -16.06 -18.69
N VAL A 322 -12.50 -15.80 -18.47
CA VAL A 322 -11.47 -15.93 -19.49
C VAL A 322 -11.41 -17.38 -19.97
N LEU A 323 -11.27 -18.34 -19.06
CA LEU A 323 -11.19 -19.77 -19.38
C LEU A 323 -12.43 -20.29 -20.09
N ALA A 324 -13.63 -19.89 -19.66
CA ALA A 324 -14.88 -20.28 -20.33
C ALA A 324 -14.93 -19.81 -21.79
N GLY A 325 -14.19 -18.75 -22.14
CA GLY A 325 -14.04 -18.24 -23.50
C GLY A 325 -12.98 -18.96 -24.34
N LEU A 326 -12.13 -19.82 -23.76
CA LEU A 326 -11.06 -20.50 -24.47
C LEU A 326 -11.51 -21.90 -24.93
N SER A 327 -11.48 -22.14 -26.24
CA SER A 327 -11.76 -23.46 -26.84
C SER A 327 -10.51 -24.10 -27.48
N SER A 328 -9.44 -23.33 -27.65
CA SER A 328 -8.20 -23.72 -28.31
C SER A 328 -7.01 -22.89 -27.79
N PRO A 329 -5.76 -23.37 -27.95
CA PRO A 329 -4.57 -22.56 -27.64
C PRO A 329 -4.52 -21.23 -28.41
N GLU A 330 -5.06 -21.18 -29.62
CA GLU A 330 -5.17 -19.96 -30.42
C GLU A 330 -6.06 -18.90 -29.75
N ASP A 331 -7.09 -19.30 -29.01
CA ASP A 331 -7.96 -18.37 -28.27
C ASP A 331 -7.20 -17.68 -27.13
N ALA A 332 -6.30 -18.41 -26.46
CA ALA A 332 -5.44 -17.85 -25.41
C ALA A 332 -4.49 -16.78 -25.98
N GLU A 333 -3.92 -17.02 -27.16
CA GLU A 333 -3.11 -16.01 -27.85
C GLU A 333 -3.94 -14.82 -28.31
N LEU A 334 -5.16 -15.02 -28.81
CA LEU A 334 -6.07 -13.93 -29.17
C LEU A 334 -6.42 -13.08 -27.94
N PHE A 335 -6.75 -13.73 -26.81
CA PHE A 335 -7.02 -13.02 -25.57
C PHE A 335 -5.82 -12.17 -25.16
N LYS A 336 -4.63 -12.79 -25.08
CA LYS A 336 -3.39 -12.13 -24.65
C LYS A 336 -2.95 -10.98 -25.54
N ASN A 337 -3.20 -11.05 -26.85
CA ASN A 337 -2.68 -10.06 -27.81
C ASN A 337 -3.71 -8.99 -28.20
N ASN A 338 -5.01 -9.26 -28.04
CA ASN A 338 -6.07 -8.39 -28.52
C ASN A 338 -7.01 -7.94 -27.41
N ILE A 339 -7.59 -8.88 -26.65
CA ILE A 339 -8.62 -8.57 -25.64
C ILE A 339 -7.98 -7.89 -24.42
N LEU A 340 -6.88 -8.46 -23.92
CA LEU A 340 -6.13 -7.89 -22.81
C LEU A 340 -5.50 -6.53 -23.16
N TRP A 341 -5.14 -6.33 -24.45
CA TRP A 341 -4.54 -5.10 -24.97
C TRP A 341 -5.55 -4.11 -25.56
N ASP A 342 -6.85 -4.30 -25.32
CA ASP A 342 -7.85 -3.36 -25.80
C ASP A 342 -7.55 -1.96 -25.24
N GLU A 343 -7.20 -1.03 -26.14
CA GLU A 343 -6.78 0.32 -25.78
C GLU A 343 -7.89 1.13 -25.11
N THR A 344 -9.15 0.72 -25.27
CA THR A 344 -10.32 1.35 -24.64
C THR A 344 -10.44 1.03 -23.15
N ARG A 345 -9.76 -0.02 -22.67
CA ARG A 345 -9.67 -0.32 -21.23
C ARG A 345 -8.73 0.70 -20.58
N ASP A 346 -9.29 1.53 -19.72
CA ASP A 346 -8.54 2.60 -19.04
C ASP A 346 -8.35 2.30 -17.55
N MET A 347 -7.41 3.02 -16.95
CA MET A 347 -7.09 2.95 -15.53
C MET A 347 -7.06 4.33 -14.87
N LEU A 348 -6.32 5.27 -15.47
CA LEU A 348 -6.09 6.58 -14.86
C LEU A 348 -7.06 7.67 -15.34
N GLY A 349 -7.55 7.58 -16.58
CA GLY A 349 -8.33 8.66 -17.18
C GLY A 349 -7.48 9.85 -17.63
N ALA A 350 -7.97 10.57 -18.64
CA ALA A 350 -7.22 11.68 -19.26
C ALA A 350 -6.88 12.81 -18.28
N ALA A 351 -7.80 13.17 -17.38
CA ALA A 351 -7.58 14.29 -16.46
C ALA A 351 -6.44 14.01 -15.46
N GLN A 352 -6.30 12.77 -15.01
CA GLN A 352 -5.20 12.35 -14.15
C GLN A 352 -3.90 12.29 -14.95
N ILE A 353 -3.88 11.64 -16.13
CA ILE A 353 -2.70 11.62 -17.01
C ILE A 353 -2.16 13.03 -17.27
N ASP A 354 -3.02 13.97 -17.62
CA ASP A 354 -2.66 15.38 -17.85
C ASP A 354 -2.11 16.05 -16.58
N TYR A 355 -2.65 15.71 -15.41
CA TYR A 355 -2.17 16.22 -14.13
C TYR A 355 -0.77 15.68 -13.82
N LEU A 356 -0.55 14.37 -14.01
CA LEU A 356 0.74 13.71 -13.81
C LEU A 356 1.81 14.27 -14.75
N ASP A 357 1.53 14.39 -16.06
CA ASP A 357 2.47 14.96 -17.02
C ASP A 357 2.93 16.36 -16.58
N ARG A 358 2.00 17.23 -16.17
CA ARG A 358 2.34 18.57 -15.66
C ARG A 358 3.19 18.53 -14.39
N ALA A 359 2.85 17.67 -13.43
CA ALA A 359 3.61 17.52 -12.18
C ALA A 359 5.04 17.05 -12.47
N LEU A 360 5.21 16.03 -13.31
CA LEU A 360 6.52 15.50 -13.68
C LEU A 360 7.33 16.51 -14.48
N ARG A 361 6.75 17.21 -15.46
CA ARG A 361 7.44 18.30 -16.17
C ARG A 361 7.87 19.42 -15.24
N THR A 362 7.06 19.75 -14.23
CA THR A 362 7.43 20.74 -13.20
C THR A 362 8.61 20.25 -12.37
N SER A 363 8.62 18.97 -11.99
CA SER A 363 9.74 18.32 -11.31
C SER A 363 11.03 18.40 -12.14
N VAL A 364 10.97 18.03 -13.43
CA VAL A 364 12.12 18.12 -14.34
C VAL A 364 12.62 19.56 -14.51
N ASN A 365 11.70 20.50 -14.77
CA ASN A 365 12.04 21.90 -14.97
C ASN A 365 12.63 22.56 -13.72
N SER A 366 12.31 22.07 -12.53
CA SER A 366 12.88 22.52 -11.25
C SER A 366 14.19 21.82 -10.88
N GLY A 367 14.67 20.90 -11.73
CA GLY A 367 15.95 20.20 -11.53
C GLY A 367 15.91 19.12 -10.46
N GLN A 368 14.72 18.66 -10.07
CA GLN A 368 14.58 17.61 -9.08
C GLN A 368 15.08 16.26 -9.62
N PRO A 369 16.00 15.59 -8.91
CA PRO A 369 16.60 14.34 -9.39
C PRO A 369 15.64 13.14 -9.41
N TRP A 370 14.59 13.12 -8.57
CA TRP A 370 13.74 11.94 -8.37
C TRP A 370 12.25 12.20 -8.58
N ARG A 371 11.55 11.17 -9.05
CA ARG A 371 10.09 11.10 -9.18
C ARG A 371 9.61 9.88 -8.41
N LEU A 372 8.83 10.08 -7.37
CA LEU A 372 8.25 9.00 -6.58
C LEU A 372 6.76 8.92 -6.88
N ILE A 373 6.24 7.75 -7.27
CA ILE A 373 4.81 7.54 -7.52
C ILE A 373 4.27 6.65 -6.40
N ALA A 374 3.31 7.16 -5.64
CA ALA A 374 2.51 6.37 -4.70
C ALA A 374 1.29 5.82 -5.44
N ASN A 375 1.24 4.50 -5.55
CA ASN A 375 0.33 3.71 -6.37
C ASN A 375 -0.21 2.55 -5.55
N GLN A 376 -1.40 2.06 -5.90
CA GLN A 376 -2.11 1.04 -5.15
C GLN A 376 -1.61 -0.38 -5.47
N ILE A 377 -1.57 -0.72 -6.76
CA ILE A 377 -1.50 -2.10 -7.28
C ILE A 377 -0.24 -2.37 -8.12
N ILE A 378 0.28 -3.60 -8.15
CA ILE A 378 1.56 -3.93 -8.82
C ILE A 378 1.59 -3.49 -10.28
N MET A 379 2.60 -2.69 -10.62
CA MET A 379 2.80 -2.07 -11.93
C MET A 379 3.66 -2.91 -12.85
N ALA A 380 4.66 -3.61 -12.31
CA ALA A 380 5.53 -4.48 -13.09
C ALA A 380 4.75 -5.54 -13.87
N LYS A 381 5.35 -6.03 -14.95
CA LYS A 381 4.75 -7.12 -15.73
C LYS A 381 5.00 -8.46 -15.03
N VAL A 382 3.93 -9.09 -14.59
CA VAL A 382 3.97 -10.39 -13.90
C VAL A 382 3.00 -11.36 -14.58
N THR A 383 3.56 -12.48 -15.04
CA THR A 383 2.80 -13.60 -15.60
C THR A 383 2.87 -14.78 -14.67
N THR A 384 1.78 -15.54 -14.58
CA THR A 384 1.69 -16.71 -13.72
C THR A 384 2.60 -17.80 -14.28
N PRO A 385 3.53 -18.35 -13.48
CA PRO A 385 4.23 -19.56 -13.86
C PRO A 385 3.27 -20.75 -13.87
N ASP A 386 3.57 -21.81 -14.62
CA ASP A 386 2.70 -23.00 -14.66
C ASP A 386 2.72 -23.74 -13.31
N LEU A 387 1.58 -23.72 -12.62
CA LEU A 387 1.39 -24.33 -11.31
C LEU A 387 0.84 -25.76 -11.39
N ASN A 388 0.28 -26.17 -12.53
CA ASN A 388 -0.33 -27.49 -12.69
C ASN A 388 0.62 -28.65 -12.31
N PRO A 389 1.93 -28.62 -12.63
CA PRO A 389 2.85 -29.70 -12.25
C PRO A 389 3.20 -29.74 -10.75
N HIS A 390 2.79 -28.73 -9.98
CA HIS A 390 3.20 -28.52 -8.58
C HIS A 390 2.02 -28.61 -7.59
N MET A 391 0.81 -28.79 -8.09
CA MET A 391 -0.43 -28.77 -7.33
C MET A 391 -1.09 -30.15 -7.33
N GLU A 392 -1.48 -30.62 -6.15
CA GLU A 392 -2.33 -31.80 -6.01
C GLU A 392 -3.80 -31.38 -6.00
N GLU A 393 -4.73 -32.30 -6.29
CA GLU A 393 -6.16 -31.99 -6.34
C GLU A 393 -6.68 -31.43 -5.00
N ASP A 394 -6.23 -31.99 -3.87
CA ASP A 394 -6.59 -31.52 -2.53
C ASP A 394 -6.17 -30.05 -2.30
N ASP A 395 -5.02 -29.63 -2.85
CA ASP A 395 -4.55 -28.24 -2.75
C ASP A 395 -5.44 -27.29 -3.57
N ILE A 396 -5.90 -27.75 -4.74
CA ILE A 396 -6.78 -26.99 -5.64
C ILE A 396 -8.17 -26.86 -5.02
N GLU A 397 -8.71 -27.93 -4.43
CA GLU A 397 -9.99 -27.90 -3.71
C GLU A 397 -9.94 -26.96 -2.51
N ALA A 398 -8.85 -26.97 -1.75
CA ALA A 398 -8.64 -26.04 -0.64
C ALA A 398 -8.62 -24.58 -1.10
N LEU A 399 -7.85 -24.27 -2.16
CA LEU A 399 -7.81 -22.93 -2.74
C LEU A 399 -9.19 -22.49 -3.25
N GLN A 400 -9.92 -23.39 -3.93
CA GLN A 400 -11.25 -23.12 -4.46
C GLN A 400 -12.29 -22.85 -3.36
N ALA A 401 -12.11 -23.43 -2.17
CA ALA A 401 -12.99 -23.17 -1.04
C ALA A 401 -12.78 -21.79 -0.42
N GLU A 402 -11.57 -21.23 -0.51
CA GLU A 402 -11.23 -19.90 -0.01
C GLU A 402 -11.46 -18.80 -1.06
N TRP A 403 -11.25 -19.12 -2.33
CA TRP A 403 -11.43 -18.23 -3.46
C TRP A 403 -12.11 -18.98 -4.61
N ASP A 404 -13.29 -18.53 -5.01
CA ASP A 404 -14.13 -19.21 -6.00
C ASP A 404 -13.45 -19.41 -7.37
N GLN A 405 -12.47 -18.56 -7.71
CA GLN A 405 -11.66 -18.71 -8.93
C GLN A 405 -10.40 -19.53 -8.76
N GLY A 406 -10.11 -20.05 -7.57
CA GLY A 406 -8.88 -20.77 -7.26
C GLY A 406 -8.54 -21.86 -8.28
N ARG A 407 -9.51 -22.70 -8.64
CA ARG A 407 -9.32 -23.72 -9.68
C ARG A 407 -9.05 -23.12 -11.05
N ALA A 408 -9.85 -22.14 -11.45
CA ALA A 408 -9.69 -21.45 -12.73
C ALA A 408 -8.31 -20.79 -12.83
N PHE A 409 -7.81 -20.20 -11.74
CA PHE A 409 -6.46 -19.64 -11.66
C PHE A 409 -5.37 -20.70 -11.90
N ILE A 410 -5.46 -21.86 -11.22
CA ILE A 410 -4.49 -22.95 -11.42
C ILE A 410 -4.54 -23.50 -12.86
N GLU A 411 -5.73 -23.75 -13.40
CA GLU A 411 -5.90 -24.21 -14.79
C GLU A 411 -5.34 -23.18 -15.80
N ALA A 412 -5.59 -21.90 -15.56
CA ALA A 412 -5.09 -20.80 -16.38
C ALA A 412 -3.58 -20.58 -16.29
N SER A 413 -2.91 -21.07 -15.23
CA SER A 413 -1.49 -20.81 -14.98
C SER A 413 -0.58 -21.30 -16.12
N ALA A 414 -0.93 -22.39 -16.80
CA ALA A 414 -0.19 -22.92 -17.95
C ALA A 414 -0.26 -22.02 -19.20
N LEU A 415 -1.17 -21.04 -19.23
CA LEU A 415 -1.42 -20.18 -20.40
C LEU A 415 -0.53 -18.93 -20.45
N GLY A 416 0.26 -18.68 -19.39
CA GLY A 416 1.10 -17.49 -19.25
C GLY A 416 0.28 -16.20 -19.22
N LEU A 417 -0.89 -16.25 -18.58
CA LEU A 417 -1.75 -15.09 -18.33
C LEU A 417 -1.19 -14.23 -17.18
N PRO A 418 -1.64 -12.97 -17.06
CA PRO A 418 -1.41 -12.16 -15.87
C PRO A 418 -1.63 -12.90 -14.55
N THR A 419 -0.76 -12.66 -13.58
CA THR A 419 -0.90 -13.18 -12.20
C THR A 419 -2.00 -12.49 -11.42
N ASN A 420 -2.29 -11.23 -11.75
CA ASN A 420 -3.39 -10.50 -11.16
C ASN A 420 -4.04 -9.62 -12.23
N PHE A 421 -5.27 -9.94 -12.64
CA PHE A 421 -6.06 -9.11 -13.56
C PHE A 421 -6.58 -7.83 -12.90
N ASP A 422 -6.56 -7.77 -11.57
CA ASP A 422 -6.82 -6.57 -10.78
C ASP A 422 -5.58 -5.64 -10.69
N ALA A 423 -4.38 -6.13 -11.04
CA ALA A 423 -3.19 -5.29 -11.11
C ALA A 423 -3.03 -4.62 -12.50
N TRP A 424 -1.94 -3.86 -12.71
CA TRP A 424 -1.66 -3.25 -14.01
C TRP A 424 -1.50 -4.25 -15.16
N ASP A 425 -1.26 -5.53 -14.87
CA ASP A 425 -1.24 -6.60 -15.88
C ASP A 425 -2.61 -6.90 -16.51
N GLY A 426 -3.72 -6.54 -15.85
CA GLY A 426 -5.06 -6.53 -16.46
C GLY A 426 -5.29 -5.37 -17.43
N TYR A 427 -4.37 -4.40 -17.48
CA TYR A 427 -4.50 -3.15 -18.21
C TYR A 427 -3.19 -2.74 -18.93
N PRO A 428 -2.56 -3.65 -19.70
CA PRO A 428 -1.23 -3.39 -20.26
C PRO A 428 -1.20 -2.20 -21.22
N ALA A 429 -2.29 -1.92 -21.95
CA ALA A 429 -2.38 -0.72 -22.79
C ALA A 429 -2.35 0.57 -21.95
N ALA A 430 -3.04 0.60 -20.80
CA ALA A 430 -3.00 1.73 -19.88
C ALA A 430 -1.61 1.89 -19.24
N ARG A 431 -0.95 0.78 -18.90
CA ARG A 431 0.44 0.77 -18.42
C ARG A 431 1.40 1.39 -19.41
N GLU A 432 1.33 1.01 -20.68
CA GLU A 432 2.20 1.61 -21.71
C GLU A 432 1.92 3.09 -21.92
N ARG A 433 0.65 3.54 -21.87
CA ARG A 433 0.32 4.98 -21.91
C ARG A 433 0.94 5.74 -20.73
N PHE A 434 0.95 5.14 -19.54
CA PHE A 434 1.63 5.71 -18.38
C PHE A 434 3.15 5.77 -18.60
N TYR A 435 3.78 4.69 -19.06
CA TYR A 435 5.22 4.67 -19.36
C TYR A 435 5.64 5.67 -20.44
N ASP A 436 4.83 5.82 -21.48
CA ASP A 436 5.04 6.82 -22.53
C ASP A 436 4.95 8.24 -21.97
N MET A 437 3.93 8.52 -21.16
CA MET A 437 3.78 9.83 -20.50
C MET A 437 4.99 10.14 -19.62
N VAL A 438 5.41 9.21 -18.76
CA VAL A 438 6.55 9.42 -17.87
C VAL A 438 7.85 9.59 -18.67
N SER A 439 8.06 8.81 -19.72
CA SER A 439 9.21 8.94 -20.61
C SER A 439 9.24 10.30 -21.31
N ASN A 440 8.09 10.80 -21.77
CA ASN A 440 7.95 12.08 -22.46
C ASN A 440 8.05 13.30 -21.51
N ALA A 441 7.67 13.14 -20.24
CA ALA A 441 7.85 14.16 -19.21
C ALA A 441 9.29 14.18 -18.65
N GLY A 442 9.97 13.03 -18.72
CA GLY A 442 11.31 12.78 -18.20
C GLY A 442 11.23 11.79 -17.03
N LYS A 443 11.78 10.59 -17.23
CA LYS A 443 11.67 9.45 -16.30
C LYS A 443 12.84 9.25 -15.33
N ASP A 444 13.88 10.08 -15.40
CA ASP A 444 15.08 9.93 -14.58
C ASP A 444 14.73 9.81 -13.09
N GLY A 445 15.24 8.77 -12.41
CA GLY A 445 14.95 8.59 -10.98
C GLY A 445 13.49 8.24 -10.66
N LEU A 446 12.76 7.59 -11.58
CA LEU A 446 11.42 7.08 -11.28
C LEU A 446 11.48 5.89 -10.31
N ILE A 447 10.83 6.04 -9.17
CA ILE A 447 10.52 4.97 -8.21
C ILE A 447 8.99 4.92 -8.07
N VAL A 448 8.40 3.73 -8.19
CA VAL A 448 7.00 3.48 -7.86
C VAL A 448 6.94 2.71 -6.55
N VAL A 449 6.04 3.09 -5.66
CA VAL A 449 5.75 2.34 -4.44
C VAL A 449 4.31 1.85 -4.46
N THR A 450 4.11 0.61 -4.04
CA THR A 450 2.87 -0.15 -4.28
C THR A 450 2.43 -0.98 -3.06
N GLY A 451 1.13 -1.19 -2.88
CA GLY A 451 0.51 -2.02 -1.84
C GLY A 451 -0.30 -3.20 -2.41
N ASP A 452 -1.56 -3.35 -1.97
CA ASP A 452 -2.60 -4.33 -2.39
C ASP A 452 -2.24 -5.80 -2.12
N THR A 453 -1.14 -6.28 -2.68
CA THR A 453 -0.84 -7.73 -2.78
C THR A 453 -0.45 -8.42 -1.48
N HIS A 454 -0.37 -7.68 -0.36
CA HIS A 454 0.09 -8.19 0.96
C HIS A 454 1.44 -8.91 0.87
N THR A 455 2.36 -8.40 0.06
CA THR A 455 3.57 -9.13 -0.34
C THR A 455 4.71 -8.15 -0.61
N TRP A 456 5.94 -8.53 -0.30
CA TRP A 456 7.12 -7.74 -0.63
C TRP A 456 7.51 -7.89 -2.10
N TRP A 457 7.78 -6.78 -2.79
CA TRP A 457 8.25 -6.78 -4.18
C TRP A 457 9.41 -5.82 -4.40
N ALA A 458 10.38 -6.23 -5.21
CA ALA A 458 11.30 -5.32 -5.89
C ALA A 458 11.30 -5.66 -7.37
N ASN A 459 10.86 -4.73 -8.22
CA ASN A 459 10.66 -4.97 -9.65
C ASN A 459 11.35 -3.92 -10.52
N ASP A 460 11.91 -4.34 -11.65
CA ASP A 460 12.25 -3.43 -12.74
C ASP A 460 10.98 -3.09 -13.53
N LEU A 461 10.77 -1.81 -13.82
CA LEU A 461 9.68 -1.38 -14.69
C LEU A 461 10.20 -1.28 -16.11
N VAL A 462 9.76 -2.18 -16.98
CA VAL A 462 10.22 -2.30 -18.37
C VAL A 462 9.04 -2.17 -19.32
N SER A 463 9.15 -1.28 -20.30
CA SER A 463 8.11 -1.09 -21.33
C SER A 463 8.05 -2.28 -22.29
N ARG A 464 6.97 -2.34 -23.07
CA ARG A 464 6.81 -3.35 -24.14
C ARG A 464 7.98 -3.37 -25.13
N ASN A 465 8.62 -2.24 -25.38
CA ASN A 465 9.76 -2.12 -26.29
C ASN A 465 11.10 -2.50 -25.65
N GLY A 466 11.10 -2.87 -24.37
CA GLY A 466 12.31 -3.22 -23.61
C GLY A 466 13.02 -2.04 -22.98
N ASP A 467 12.41 -0.85 -22.95
CA ASP A 467 13.00 0.31 -22.30
C ASP A 467 12.83 0.23 -20.80
N HIS A 468 13.93 0.39 -20.06
CA HIS A 468 13.88 0.50 -18.61
C HIS A 468 13.28 1.86 -18.22
N ILE A 469 12.15 1.83 -17.52
CA ILE A 469 11.38 3.01 -17.12
C ILE A 469 11.78 3.48 -15.73
N GLY A 470 11.91 2.56 -14.77
CA GLY A 470 12.23 2.85 -13.37
C GLY A 470 12.24 1.57 -12.55
N VAL A 471 12.09 1.72 -11.23
CA VAL A 471 11.95 0.58 -10.31
C VAL A 471 10.63 0.68 -9.55
N GLU A 472 10.10 -0.45 -9.12
CA GLU A 472 8.95 -0.54 -8.23
C GLU A 472 9.32 -1.28 -6.94
N LEU A 473 8.76 -0.81 -5.83
CA LEU A 473 8.86 -1.40 -4.50
C LEU A 473 7.45 -1.68 -3.98
N GLY A 474 7.09 -2.96 -3.82
CA GLY A 474 5.84 -3.37 -3.21
C GLY A 474 6.01 -3.61 -1.72
N THR A 475 5.21 -2.94 -0.88
CA THR A 475 5.20 -3.16 0.57
C THR A 475 4.32 -4.35 0.91
N HIS A 476 4.73 -5.12 1.91
CA HIS A 476 3.83 -6.04 2.58
C HIS A 476 2.80 -5.27 3.42
N SER A 477 1.82 -5.99 3.92
CA SER A 477 0.70 -5.47 4.67
C SER A 477 1.07 -5.13 6.12
N VAL A 478 0.23 -4.29 6.74
CA VAL A 478 0.26 -4.04 8.18
C VAL A 478 -0.24 -5.28 8.95
N THR A 479 -1.29 -5.94 8.43
CA THR A 479 -1.86 -7.17 9.04
C THR A 479 -2.49 -8.15 8.05
N SER A 480 -2.91 -7.71 6.86
CA SER A 480 -3.67 -8.57 5.92
C SER A 480 -2.84 -9.76 5.40
N PRO A 481 -3.38 -10.98 5.33
CA PRO A 481 -2.59 -12.19 5.03
C PRO A 481 -2.16 -12.26 3.56
N SER A 482 -1.00 -12.87 3.30
CA SER A 482 -0.40 -12.93 1.97
C SER A 482 -0.84 -14.15 1.15
N PRO A 483 -1.15 -13.99 -0.16
CA PRO A 483 -1.29 -15.10 -1.10
C PRO A 483 0.06 -15.73 -1.51
N TYR A 484 1.16 -15.38 -0.83
CA TYR A 484 2.47 -16.00 -0.97
C TYR A 484 3.05 -16.44 0.38
N ALA A 485 2.26 -16.39 1.46
CA ALA A 485 2.67 -16.90 2.76
C ALA A 485 2.99 -18.40 2.69
N THR A 486 3.88 -18.89 3.56
CA THR A 486 4.37 -20.26 3.52
C THR A 486 3.23 -21.26 3.56
N GLU A 487 2.18 -20.99 4.33
CA GLU A 487 1.00 -21.85 4.45
C GLU A 487 0.16 -21.93 3.16
N PHE A 488 0.29 -20.96 2.24
CA PHE A 488 -0.50 -20.89 1.01
C PHE A 488 -0.19 -22.06 0.04
N LEU A 489 -1.18 -22.46 -0.77
CA LEU A 489 -1.12 -23.62 -1.69
C LEU A 489 -0.59 -24.91 -1.03
N GLY A 490 -1.06 -25.23 0.17
CA GLY A 490 -0.66 -26.45 0.87
C GLY A 490 0.79 -26.42 1.36
N GLY A 491 1.28 -25.25 1.79
CA GLY A 491 2.65 -25.11 2.30
C GLY A 491 3.69 -24.69 1.25
N LYS A 492 3.26 -24.19 0.09
CA LYS A 492 4.10 -23.96 -1.11
C LYS A 492 4.23 -22.49 -1.50
N GLY A 493 3.66 -21.54 -0.76
CA GLY A 493 3.67 -20.11 -1.13
C GLY A 493 5.08 -19.54 -1.36
N GLY A 494 6.05 -19.88 -0.51
CA GLY A 494 7.44 -19.47 -0.70
C GLY A 494 8.11 -20.08 -1.94
N ASP A 495 7.78 -21.31 -2.30
CA ASP A 495 8.26 -21.92 -3.55
C ASP A 495 7.58 -21.28 -4.78
N TYR A 496 6.31 -20.91 -4.67
CA TYR A 496 5.59 -20.17 -5.70
C TYR A 496 6.20 -18.78 -5.92
N ALA A 497 6.56 -18.06 -4.85
CA ALA A 497 7.27 -16.79 -4.94
C ALA A 497 8.60 -16.91 -5.72
N LEU A 498 9.40 -17.93 -5.40
CA LEU A 498 10.64 -18.21 -6.12
C LEU A 498 10.42 -18.61 -7.58
N LEU A 499 9.34 -19.35 -7.86
CA LEU A 499 8.96 -19.75 -9.21
C LEU A 499 8.57 -18.53 -10.05
N THR A 500 7.75 -17.64 -9.50
CA THR A 500 7.35 -16.38 -10.13
C THR A 500 8.56 -15.50 -10.42
N ASN A 501 9.48 -15.33 -9.46
CA ASN A 501 10.71 -14.57 -9.66
C ASN A 501 11.57 -15.18 -10.80
N ARG A 502 11.77 -16.50 -10.79
CA ARG A 502 12.54 -17.20 -11.85
C ARG A 502 11.96 -16.99 -13.24
N ASP A 503 10.63 -17.05 -13.37
CA ASP A 503 9.96 -17.03 -14.67
C ASP A 503 9.65 -15.61 -15.16
N ASN A 504 9.71 -14.61 -14.28
CA ASN A 504 9.49 -13.20 -14.59
C ASN A 504 10.78 -12.40 -14.37
N LYS A 505 11.58 -12.23 -15.43
CA LYS A 505 12.87 -11.52 -15.41
C LYS A 505 12.87 -10.10 -14.80
N ASP A 506 11.70 -9.46 -14.78
CA ASP A 506 11.53 -8.07 -14.33
C ASP A 506 11.14 -8.03 -12.83
N VAL A 507 10.82 -9.18 -12.23
CA VAL A 507 10.63 -9.35 -10.78
C VAL A 507 11.98 -9.75 -10.18
N ARG A 508 12.58 -8.87 -9.38
CA ARG A 508 13.90 -9.12 -8.76
C ARG A 508 13.78 -9.78 -7.39
N TYR A 509 12.74 -9.42 -6.66
CA TYR A 509 12.45 -9.96 -5.34
C TYR A 509 10.95 -10.09 -5.14
N LEU A 510 10.55 -11.21 -4.52
CA LEU A 510 9.17 -11.51 -4.17
C LEU A 510 9.15 -12.33 -2.88
N SER A 511 8.42 -11.89 -1.86
CA SER A 511 8.23 -12.66 -0.63
C SER A 511 6.89 -12.37 0.04
N GLY A 512 6.10 -13.41 0.31
CA GLY A 512 4.84 -13.32 1.06
C GLY A 512 5.00 -13.41 2.58
N GLU A 513 6.22 -13.54 3.06
CA GLU A 513 6.52 -13.72 4.47
C GLU A 513 6.68 -12.39 5.20
N ASP A 514 6.25 -12.39 6.46
CA ASP A 514 6.41 -11.33 7.45
C ASP A 514 5.78 -9.98 7.07
N HIS A 515 4.81 -9.54 7.87
CA HIS A 515 4.18 -8.21 7.74
C HIS A 515 5.17 -7.08 8.01
N GLY A 516 4.93 -5.89 7.45
CA GLY A 516 5.85 -4.78 7.66
C GLY A 516 5.56 -3.51 6.88
N PHE A 517 6.60 -2.68 6.77
CA PHE A 517 6.62 -1.47 5.95
C PHE A 517 7.98 -1.30 5.25
N ILE A 518 8.02 -0.50 4.19
CA ILE A 518 9.29 -0.10 3.56
C ILE A 518 9.78 1.19 4.24
N ASP A 519 11.00 1.17 4.78
CA ASP A 519 11.74 2.38 5.14
C ASP A 519 12.50 2.86 3.89
N LEU A 520 11.97 3.90 3.23
CA LEU A 520 12.50 4.45 1.99
C LEU A 520 13.24 5.75 2.27
N THR A 521 14.56 5.74 2.11
CA THR A 521 15.41 6.94 2.20
C THR A 521 15.89 7.36 0.82
N ILE A 522 15.64 8.61 0.42
CA ILE A 522 16.08 9.19 -0.85
C ILE A 522 17.04 10.34 -0.56
N THR A 523 18.19 10.33 -1.25
CA THR A 523 19.20 11.40 -1.24
C THR A 523 19.41 11.92 -2.65
N ARG A 524 20.26 12.93 -2.85
CA ARG A 524 20.56 13.47 -4.20
C ARG A 524 20.98 12.39 -5.20
N ASP A 525 21.79 11.43 -4.76
CA ASP A 525 22.51 10.53 -5.66
C ASP A 525 21.95 9.09 -5.64
N ALA A 526 21.40 8.66 -4.51
CA ALA A 526 20.89 7.31 -4.32
C ALA A 526 19.57 7.29 -3.51
N ALA A 527 18.83 6.21 -3.65
CA ALA A 527 17.75 5.82 -2.78
C ALA A 527 18.05 4.45 -2.17
N ASN A 528 17.62 4.23 -0.92
CA ASN A 528 17.75 2.98 -0.22
C ASN A 528 16.38 2.58 0.33
N ALA A 529 15.98 1.35 0.08
CA ALA A 529 14.73 0.78 0.57
C ALA A 529 15.04 -0.40 1.48
N GLU A 530 14.73 -0.28 2.76
CA GLU A 530 14.79 -1.39 3.73
C GLU A 530 13.37 -1.95 3.95
N PHE A 531 13.19 -3.25 3.77
CA PHE A 531 11.94 -3.93 4.05
C PHE A 531 11.96 -4.33 5.52
N VAL A 532 11.29 -3.53 6.36
CA VAL A 532 11.28 -3.69 7.81
C VAL A 532 10.07 -4.53 8.18
N ALA A 533 10.34 -5.72 8.73
CA ALA A 533 9.33 -6.72 9.03
C ALA A 533 9.13 -6.90 10.54
N VAL A 534 7.95 -7.41 10.91
CA VAL A 534 7.63 -7.94 12.24
C VAL A 534 7.34 -9.43 12.14
N ASP A 535 7.80 -10.20 13.13
CA ASP A 535 7.65 -11.67 13.14
C ASP A 535 6.24 -12.15 13.47
N THR A 536 5.39 -11.29 14.02
CA THR A 536 3.99 -11.61 14.33
C THR A 536 3.12 -10.38 14.41
N VAL A 537 1.86 -10.56 14.01
CA VAL A 537 0.76 -9.61 14.24
C VAL A 537 -0.31 -10.20 15.16
N THR A 538 -0.21 -11.46 15.57
CA THR A 538 -1.19 -12.14 16.44
C THR A 538 -0.87 -12.01 17.92
N SER A 539 0.25 -11.37 18.25
CA SER A 539 0.70 -11.05 19.62
C SER A 539 1.21 -9.62 19.67
N ARG A 540 1.01 -8.93 20.80
CA ARG A 540 1.60 -7.60 21.06
C ARG A 540 3.09 -7.65 21.42
N ASN A 541 3.59 -8.81 21.82
CA ASN A 541 5.03 -9.04 21.93
C ASN A 541 5.51 -9.52 20.56
N TYR A 542 6.36 -8.72 19.91
CA TYR A 542 6.84 -8.97 18.56
C TYR A 542 8.32 -8.62 18.47
N ASN A 543 9.00 -9.14 17.45
CA ASN A 543 10.34 -8.73 17.08
C ASN A 543 10.30 -8.02 15.73
N ALA A 544 11.07 -6.94 15.59
CA ALA A 544 11.31 -6.29 14.31
C ALA A 544 12.69 -6.62 13.76
N PHE A 545 12.82 -6.64 12.43
CA PHE A 545 14.07 -6.90 11.74
C PHE A 545 14.03 -6.38 10.29
N THR A 546 15.19 -6.19 9.69
CA THR A 546 15.31 -5.91 8.25
C THR A 546 15.29 -7.24 7.49
N LYS A 547 14.28 -7.44 6.65
CA LYS A 547 14.08 -8.64 5.85
C LYS A 547 14.95 -8.64 4.60
N ALA A 548 14.95 -7.53 3.88
CA ALA A 548 15.76 -7.28 2.69
C ALA A 548 16.06 -5.78 2.59
N ALA A 549 17.12 -5.41 1.88
CA ALA A 549 17.42 -4.02 1.57
C ALA A 549 17.91 -3.88 0.13
N PHE A 550 17.55 -2.78 -0.52
CA PHE A 550 17.86 -2.53 -1.93
C PHE A 550 18.45 -1.13 -2.12
N GLU A 551 19.60 -1.06 -2.79
CA GLU A 551 20.22 0.21 -3.19
C GLU A 551 19.83 0.57 -4.63
N ILE A 552 19.33 1.78 -4.81
CA ILE A 552 18.82 2.30 -6.07
C ILE A 552 19.63 3.53 -6.48
N GLU A 553 20.20 3.51 -7.68
CA GLU A 553 20.94 4.65 -8.24
C GLU A 553 20.30 5.15 -9.54
N ARG A 554 20.55 6.42 -9.89
CA ARG A 554 20.16 6.98 -11.19
C ARG A 554 21.25 6.64 -12.23
N LYS A 555 21.00 5.66 -13.09
CA LYS A 555 21.93 5.24 -14.17
C LYS A 555 21.34 5.45 -15.55
N LYS A 556 22.03 6.23 -16.39
CA LYS A 556 21.67 6.48 -17.81
C LYS A 556 20.23 6.99 -18.01
N GLY A 557 19.71 7.80 -17.10
CA GLY A 557 18.37 8.39 -17.22
C GLY A 557 17.22 7.49 -16.72
N SER A 558 17.48 6.55 -15.80
CA SER A 558 16.44 5.83 -15.06
C SER A 558 16.95 5.46 -13.66
N ALA A 559 16.05 5.25 -12.70
CA ALA A 559 16.40 4.54 -11.46
C ALA A 559 16.67 3.07 -11.79
N LYS A 560 17.61 2.42 -11.07
CA LYS A 560 17.93 1.00 -11.19
C LYS A 560 18.40 0.45 -9.85
N PHE A 561 18.08 -0.81 -9.56
CA PHE A 561 18.73 -1.53 -8.48
C PHE A 561 20.22 -1.73 -8.77
N THR A 562 21.03 -1.64 -7.74
CA THR A 562 22.49 -1.71 -7.84
C THR A 562 23.14 -2.65 -6.85
N ASP A 563 22.50 -2.84 -5.71
CA ASP A 563 22.88 -3.84 -4.72
C ASP A 563 21.63 -4.32 -3.96
N ALA A 564 21.75 -5.49 -3.34
CA ALA A 564 20.74 -6.04 -2.43
C ALA A 564 21.41 -6.76 -1.25
N ASP A 565 20.80 -6.62 -0.07
CA ASP A 565 21.23 -7.28 1.16
C ASP A 565 20.05 -7.98 1.84
N GLY A 566 20.33 -8.93 2.72
CA GLY A 566 19.34 -9.73 3.45
C GLY A 566 18.72 -10.87 2.64
N LEU A 567 19.05 -11.01 1.35
CA LEU A 567 18.51 -12.07 0.49
C LEU A 567 19.04 -13.45 0.88
N GLY A 568 18.14 -14.44 0.90
CA GLY A 568 18.49 -15.84 1.00
C GLY A 568 19.28 -16.32 -0.23
N PHE A 569 19.92 -17.49 -0.14
CA PHE A 569 20.80 -18.00 -1.22
C PHE A 569 20.08 -18.14 -2.57
N LYS A 570 18.82 -18.62 -2.59
CA LYS A 570 18.05 -18.76 -3.83
C LYS A 570 17.62 -17.40 -4.37
N GLU A 571 17.15 -16.51 -3.49
CA GLU A 571 16.71 -15.15 -3.85
C GLU A 571 17.89 -14.35 -4.43
N GLY A 572 19.05 -14.38 -3.78
CA GLY A 572 20.26 -13.71 -4.26
C GLY A 572 20.86 -14.32 -5.54
N PHE A 573 20.47 -15.54 -5.94
CA PHE A 573 20.82 -16.09 -7.25
C PHE A 573 19.87 -15.61 -8.35
N LEU A 574 18.62 -15.29 -8.01
CA LEU A 574 17.60 -14.83 -8.95
C LEU A 574 17.64 -13.30 -9.16
N PHE A 575 18.08 -12.55 -8.14
CA PHE A 575 18.28 -11.10 -8.21
C PHE A 575 19.38 -10.71 -9.23
#